data_AF-A0A382T3V4-F1
#
_entry.id   AF-A0A382T3V4-F1
#
_cell.length_a   1.000
_cell.length_b   1.000
_cell.length_c   1.000
_cell.angle_alpha   90.00
_cell.angle_beta   90.00
_cell.angle_gamma   90.00
#
_symmetry.space_group_name_H-M   'P 1'
#
loop_
_entity.id
_entity.type
_entity.pdbx_description
1 polymer ?
#
loop_
_entity_poly.entity_id
_entity_poly.type
_entity_poly.pdbx_seq_one_letter_code
_entity_poly.pdbx_strand_id
1 'polypeptide(L)'
;WANQFDNVANRQAHIETTGPEIWEQTDGQLDGFICSVGTGGTLAGTGMYLKERNPDIRIGLADPLGAALYSFYTTGELSSWGDSITEGIGQGRITANLENFKVDHAFQVPDEEALPICFSLLQDEGLCLGSSSGINVAGAIRLAKELGPGKTIVTILCDGGTRYQSKLFNPSFLRSKNLPVPGWLN
;
A
#
# COMPACT_ATOMS: atom_id res chain seq x y z
N TRP A 1 -13.74 23.26 -0.80
CA TRP A 1 -13.84 21.78 -0.69
C TRP A 1 -12.45 21.21 -0.86
N ALA A 2 -11.96 20.33 0.02
CA ALA A 2 -10.61 19.77 -0.12
C ALA A 2 -10.46 18.85 -1.34
N ASN A 3 -11.53 18.12 -1.70
CA ASN A 3 -11.61 17.24 -2.87
C ASN A 3 -10.41 16.27 -3.02
N GLN A 4 -10.02 15.59 -1.94
CA GLN A 4 -8.76 14.84 -1.89
C GLN A 4 -8.56 13.77 -2.98
N PHE A 5 -9.64 13.22 -3.53
CA PHE A 5 -9.58 12.19 -4.58
C PHE A 5 -9.20 12.79 -5.94
N ASP A 6 -9.75 13.95 -6.28
CA ASP A 6 -9.60 14.53 -7.62
C ASP A 6 -8.87 15.89 -7.65
N ASN A 7 -8.44 16.39 -6.49
CA ASN A 7 -7.52 17.51 -6.40
C ASN A 7 -6.07 17.01 -6.56
N VAL A 8 -5.46 17.33 -7.71
CA VAL A 8 -4.10 16.90 -8.07
C VAL A 8 -3.01 17.51 -7.20
N ALA A 9 -3.32 18.51 -6.37
CA ALA A 9 -2.40 18.97 -5.32
C ALA A 9 -2.03 17.83 -4.34
N ASN A 10 -2.89 16.82 -4.19
CA ASN A 10 -2.57 15.62 -3.41
C ASN A 10 -1.39 14.86 -4.01
N ARG A 11 -1.47 14.49 -5.30
CA ARG A 11 -0.33 13.89 -6.03
C ARG A 11 0.90 14.79 -6.02
N GLN A 12 0.71 16.09 -6.23
CA GLN A 12 1.82 17.05 -6.31
C GLN A 12 2.66 17.07 -5.02
N ALA A 13 2.02 16.98 -3.85
CA ALA A 13 2.74 16.91 -2.58
C ALA A 13 3.77 15.76 -2.58
N HIS A 14 3.38 14.57 -3.04
CA HIS A 14 4.28 13.41 -3.07
C HIS A 14 5.36 13.48 -4.17
N ILE A 15 5.13 14.24 -5.25
CA ILE A 15 6.16 14.56 -6.24
C ILE A 15 7.22 15.48 -5.62
N GLU A 16 6.78 16.46 -4.84
CA GLU A 16 7.65 17.51 -4.28
C GLU A 16 8.32 17.13 -2.97
N THR A 17 7.80 16.13 -2.24
CA THR A 17 8.35 15.72 -0.93
C THR A 17 8.69 14.24 -0.87
N THR A 18 7.69 13.35 -0.86
CA THR A 18 7.90 11.91 -0.59
C THR A 18 8.85 11.25 -1.59
N GLY A 19 8.70 11.52 -2.90
CA GLY A 19 9.62 11.03 -3.92
C GLY A 19 11.06 11.49 -3.70
N PRO A 20 11.32 12.81 -3.57
CA PRO A 20 12.64 13.35 -3.26
C PRO A 20 13.26 12.77 -1.98
N GLU A 21 12.49 12.69 -0.89
CA GLU A 21 12.96 12.16 0.39
C GLU A 21 13.42 10.71 0.25
N ILE A 22 12.62 9.84 -0.39
CA ILE A 22 12.99 8.44 -0.62
C ILE A 22 14.26 8.34 -1.48
N TRP A 23 14.34 9.12 -2.55
CA TRP A 23 15.51 9.10 -3.44
C TRP A 23 16.80 9.52 -2.72
N GLU A 24 16.73 10.58 -1.92
CA GLU A 24 17.86 11.06 -1.12
C GLU A 24 18.24 10.05 -0.03
N GLN A 25 17.26 9.55 0.74
CA GLN A 25 17.51 8.62 1.86
C GLN A 25 18.00 7.24 1.43
N THR A 26 17.84 6.89 0.15
CA THR A 26 18.37 5.65 -0.45
C THR A 26 19.66 5.87 -1.23
N ASP A 27 20.24 7.08 -1.22
CA ASP A 27 21.43 7.44 -2.00
C ASP A 27 21.31 7.08 -3.50
N GLY A 28 20.09 7.20 -4.03
CA GLY A 28 19.76 6.81 -5.41
C GLY A 28 19.80 5.30 -5.70
N GLN A 29 19.91 4.44 -4.68
CA GLN A 29 20.00 2.97 -4.80
C GLN A 29 18.64 2.27 -4.67
N LEU A 30 17.53 2.96 -4.96
CA LEU A 30 16.21 2.36 -4.95
C LEU A 30 15.98 1.49 -6.19
N ASP A 31 15.48 0.27 -6.02
CA ASP A 31 15.07 -0.61 -7.12
C ASP A 31 13.54 -0.68 -7.30
N GLY A 32 12.78 -0.51 -6.21
CA GLY A 32 11.33 -0.59 -6.27
C GLY A 32 10.61 0.21 -5.20
N PHE A 33 9.46 0.77 -5.56
CA PHE A 33 8.53 1.43 -4.66
C PHE A 33 7.14 0.83 -4.80
N ILE A 34 6.46 0.55 -3.69
CA ILE A 34 5.11 -0.03 -3.72
C ILE A 34 4.26 0.50 -2.58
N CYS A 35 2.99 0.80 -2.85
CA CYS A 35 2.00 1.01 -1.81
C CYS A 35 0.58 0.74 -2.30
N SER A 36 -0.35 0.73 -1.37
CA SER A 36 -1.79 0.67 -1.56
C SER A 36 -2.35 2.05 -1.94
N VAL A 37 -3.61 2.06 -2.38
CA VAL A 37 -4.25 3.25 -2.94
C VAL A 37 -5.60 3.52 -2.29
N GLY A 38 -5.73 4.72 -1.71
CA GLY A 38 -7.00 5.39 -1.45
C GLY A 38 -7.27 6.45 -2.52
N THR A 39 -6.71 7.65 -2.36
CA THR A 39 -6.83 8.72 -3.37
C THR A 39 -5.94 8.48 -4.60
N GLY A 40 -4.82 7.78 -4.41
CA GLY A 40 -3.79 7.55 -5.43
C GLY A 40 -2.64 8.56 -5.42
N GLY A 41 -2.74 9.63 -4.61
CA GLY A 41 -1.72 10.67 -4.56
C GLY A 41 -0.33 10.13 -4.19
N THR A 42 -0.24 9.28 -3.17
CA THR A 42 1.03 8.69 -2.72
C THR A 42 1.68 7.81 -3.77
N LEU A 43 0.94 6.85 -4.34
CA LEU A 43 1.48 5.93 -5.34
C LEU A 43 1.89 6.67 -6.62
N ALA A 44 0.97 7.47 -7.17
CA ALA A 44 1.20 8.16 -8.43
C ALA A 44 2.29 9.24 -8.28
N GLY A 45 2.22 10.06 -7.24
CA GLY A 45 3.15 11.18 -7.08
C GLY A 45 4.58 10.73 -6.81
N THR A 46 4.74 9.80 -5.87
CA THR A 46 6.05 9.21 -5.57
C THR A 46 6.60 8.47 -6.79
N GLY A 47 5.77 7.65 -7.45
CA GLY A 47 6.19 6.88 -8.62
C GLY A 47 6.59 7.74 -9.82
N MET A 48 5.87 8.84 -10.07
CA MET A 48 6.21 9.79 -11.15
C MET A 48 7.59 10.42 -10.92
N TYR A 49 7.85 10.92 -9.70
CA TYR A 49 9.16 11.49 -9.36
C TYR A 49 10.28 10.46 -9.48
N LEU A 50 10.09 9.26 -8.91
CA LEU A 50 11.11 8.22 -8.93
C LEU A 50 11.44 7.77 -10.35
N LYS A 51 10.44 7.58 -11.22
CA LYS A 51 10.64 7.24 -12.63
C LYS A 51 11.33 8.35 -13.43
N GLU A 52 11.16 9.62 -13.05
CA GLU A 52 11.93 10.73 -13.64
C GLU A 52 13.41 10.67 -13.28
N ARG A 53 13.74 10.22 -12.06
CA ARG A 53 15.13 10.05 -11.62
C ARG A 53 15.78 8.80 -12.20
N ASN A 54 15.07 7.69 -12.21
CA ASN A 54 15.52 6.44 -12.79
C ASN A 54 14.32 5.65 -13.35
N PRO A 55 14.19 5.54 -14.69
CA PRO A 55 13.07 4.83 -15.31
C PRO A 55 13.05 3.33 -15.02
N ASP A 56 14.16 2.76 -14.54
CA ASP A 56 14.28 1.33 -14.21
C ASP A 56 13.67 0.98 -12.84
N ILE A 57 13.40 1.95 -11.97
CA ILE A 57 12.73 1.72 -10.67
C ILE A 57 11.35 1.12 -10.91
N ARG A 58 11.02 0.02 -10.24
CA ARG A 58 9.72 -0.64 -10.39
C ARG A 58 8.68 -0.08 -9.43
N ILE A 59 7.56 0.39 -9.98
CA ILE A 59 6.43 0.90 -9.20
C ILE A 59 5.35 -0.18 -9.09
N GLY A 60 5.03 -0.57 -7.86
CA GLY A 60 4.07 -1.60 -7.54
C GLY A 60 2.78 -1.07 -6.90
N LEU A 61 1.64 -1.66 -7.23
CA LEU A 61 0.38 -1.52 -6.50
C LEU A 61 0.19 -2.70 -5.54
N ALA A 62 -0.11 -2.42 -4.28
CA ALA A 62 -0.60 -3.41 -3.31
C ALA A 62 -2.09 -3.16 -3.04
N ASP A 63 -2.98 -3.88 -3.72
CA ASP A 63 -4.43 -3.64 -3.67
C ASP A 63 -5.12 -4.64 -2.73
N PRO A 64 -5.96 -4.20 -1.79
CA PRO A 64 -6.73 -5.12 -0.96
C PRO A 64 -7.86 -5.79 -1.76
N LEU A 65 -8.43 -6.87 -1.22
CA LEU A 65 -9.72 -7.37 -1.70
C LEU A 65 -10.81 -6.29 -1.58
N GLY A 66 -11.79 -6.32 -2.48
CA GLY A 66 -12.84 -5.31 -2.60
C GLY A 66 -12.45 -4.04 -3.38
N ALA A 67 -11.16 -3.85 -3.68
CA ALA A 67 -10.69 -2.79 -4.56
C ALA A 67 -10.78 -3.19 -6.04
N ALA A 68 -10.75 -2.20 -6.95
CA ALA A 68 -10.87 -2.43 -8.39
C ALA A 68 -9.57 -2.16 -9.18
N LEU A 69 -8.52 -1.65 -8.54
CA LEU A 69 -7.34 -1.18 -9.24
C LEU A 69 -6.44 -2.33 -9.69
N TYR A 70 -6.35 -3.43 -8.92
CA TYR A 70 -5.65 -4.63 -9.35
C TYR A 70 -6.21 -5.17 -10.67
N SER A 71 -7.54 -5.31 -10.76
CA SER A 71 -8.20 -5.73 -12.00
C SER A 71 -7.90 -4.73 -13.12
N PHE A 72 -8.04 -3.43 -12.87
CA PHE A 72 -7.81 -2.43 -13.89
C PHE A 72 -6.38 -2.48 -14.48
N TYR A 73 -5.36 -2.58 -13.64
CA TYR A 73 -3.98 -2.59 -14.10
C TYR A 73 -3.54 -3.92 -14.71
N THR A 74 -4.24 -5.04 -14.44
CA THR A 74 -3.89 -6.36 -14.98
C THR A 74 -4.73 -6.77 -16.19
N THR A 75 -5.99 -6.35 -16.27
CA THR A 75 -6.94 -6.75 -17.33
C THR A 75 -7.49 -5.57 -18.13
N GLY A 76 -7.37 -4.35 -17.63
CA GLY A 76 -7.97 -3.15 -18.24
C GLY A 76 -9.41 -2.86 -17.78
N GLU A 77 -10.01 -3.72 -16.95
CA GLU A 77 -11.38 -3.56 -16.47
C GLU A 77 -11.42 -3.21 -14.98
N LEU A 78 -12.23 -2.21 -14.62
CA LEU A 78 -12.54 -1.92 -13.22
C LEU A 78 -13.56 -2.93 -12.69
N SER A 79 -13.06 -3.96 -12.01
CA SER A 79 -13.88 -4.97 -11.34
C SER A 79 -13.37 -5.20 -9.93
N SER A 80 -14.28 -5.41 -8.98
CA SER A 80 -13.96 -5.67 -7.57
C SER A 80 -14.61 -6.97 -7.12
N TRP A 81 -13.93 -7.70 -6.23
CA TRP A 81 -14.48 -8.88 -5.58
C TRP A 81 -13.94 -9.02 -4.16
N GLY A 82 -14.69 -9.72 -3.32
CA GLY A 82 -14.37 -9.85 -1.89
C GLY A 82 -14.55 -8.54 -1.12
N ASP A 83 -14.13 -8.54 0.12
CA ASP A 83 -14.06 -7.38 0.99
C ASP A 83 -12.75 -7.39 1.79
N SER A 84 -12.43 -6.26 2.41
CA SER A 84 -11.31 -6.11 3.32
C SER A 84 -11.76 -5.29 4.52
N ILE A 85 -11.24 -5.63 5.70
CA ILE A 85 -11.41 -4.84 6.92
C ILE A 85 -10.49 -3.62 6.94
N THR A 86 -9.60 -3.48 5.96
CA THR A 86 -8.65 -2.37 5.89
C THR A 86 -9.36 -1.04 5.67
N GLU A 87 -8.81 0.02 6.26
CA GLU A 87 -9.38 1.37 6.16
C GLU A 87 -8.39 2.33 5.49
N GLY A 88 -8.92 3.36 4.82
CA GLY A 88 -8.13 4.40 4.14
C GLY A 88 -7.66 4.03 2.72
N ILE A 89 -7.86 2.79 2.29
CA ILE A 89 -7.47 2.24 0.98
C ILE A 89 -8.63 1.47 0.35
N GLY A 90 -8.45 1.03 -0.89
CA GLY A 90 -9.45 0.26 -1.64
C GLY A 90 -10.29 1.16 -2.53
N GLN A 91 -9.76 1.42 -3.73
CA GLN A 91 -10.36 2.37 -4.67
C GLN A 91 -11.14 1.64 -5.77
N GLY A 92 -12.33 2.15 -6.08
CA GLY A 92 -13.24 1.58 -7.08
C GLY A 92 -13.19 2.26 -8.45
N ARG A 93 -12.46 3.37 -8.61
CA ARG A 93 -12.35 4.14 -9.86
C ARG A 93 -10.97 4.75 -10.06
N ILE A 94 -10.66 5.14 -11.29
CA ILE A 94 -9.51 6.01 -11.56
C ILE A 94 -9.84 7.43 -11.11
N THR A 95 -9.06 7.95 -10.17
CA THR A 95 -9.17 9.32 -9.68
C THR A 95 -8.30 10.27 -10.51
N ALA A 96 -8.50 11.58 -10.42
CA ALA A 96 -7.63 12.52 -11.13
C ALA A 96 -6.14 12.42 -10.69
N ASN A 97 -5.89 11.98 -9.45
CA ASN A 97 -4.53 11.71 -8.99
C ASN A 97 -3.89 10.49 -9.69
N LEU A 98 -4.67 9.50 -10.11
CA LEU A 98 -4.20 8.30 -10.83
C LEU A 98 -4.22 8.45 -12.36
N GLU A 99 -4.77 9.55 -12.87
CA GLU A 99 -4.96 9.73 -14.30
C GLU A 99 -3.64 9.57 -15.07
N ASN A 100 -3.65 8.69 -16.08
CA ASN A 100 -2.50 8.29 -16.90
C ASN A 100 -1.32 7.64 -16.16
N PHE A 101 -1.43 7.40 -14.84
CA PHE A 101 -0.40 6.71 -14.08
C PHE A 101 -0.46 5.20 -14.32
N LYS A 102 0.68 4.60 -14.61
CA LYS A 102 0.85 3.16 -14.82
C LYS A 102 1.75 2.58 -13.74
N VAL A 103 1.49 1.33 -13.37
CA VAL A 103 2.33 0.54 -12.46
C VAL A 103 3.07 -0.53 -13.26
N ASP A 104 4.28 -0.88 -12.82
CA ASP A 104 5.05 -2.00 -13.37
C ASP A 104 4.50 -3.35 -12.86
N HIS A 105 4.08 -3.38 -11.59
CA HIS A 105 3.51 -4.57 -10.94
C HIS A 105 2.22 -4.23 -10.21
N ALA A 106 1.29 -5.17 -10.16
CA ALA A 106 0.09 -5.09 -9.33
C ALA A 106 -0.07 -6.40 -8.58
N PHE A 107 -0.26 -6.32 -7.26
CA PHE A 107 -0.50 -7.45 -6.40
C PHE A 107 -1.80 -7.24 -5.66
N GLN A 108 -2.66 -8.26 -5.67
CA GLN A 108 -3.80 -8.29 -4.78
C GLN A 108 -3.41 -9.00 -3.47
N VAL A 109 -3.66 -8.34 -2.34
CA VAL A 109 -3.27 -8.78 -1.01
C VAL A 109 -4.52 -9.04 -0.17
N PRO A 110 -4.80 -10.30 0.21
CA PRO A 110 -5.90 -10.62 1.09
C PRO A 110 -5.59 -10.25 2.55
N ASP A 111 -6.62 -10.02 3.37
CA ASP A 111 -6.46 -9.67 4.78
C ASP A 111 -5.72 -10.77 5.56
N GLU A 112 -5.96 -12.04 5.21
CA GLU A 112 -5.32 -13.20 5.83
C GLU A 112 -3.79 -13.20 5.67
N GLU A 113 -3.26 -12.46 4.68
CA GLU A 113 -1.81 -12.23 4.50
C GLU A 113 -1.35 -10.95 5.21
N ALA A 114 -2.10 -9.86 5.08
CA ALA A 114 -1.70 -8.55 5.60
C ALA A 114 -1.79 -8.45 7.13
N LEU A 115 -2.80 -9.05 7.76
CA LEU A 115 -3.01 -8.91 9.20
C LEU A 115 -1.91 -9.59 10.03
N PRO A 116 -1.46 -10.83 9.73
CA PRO A 116 -0.30 -11.42 10.39
C PRO A 116 0.96 -10.54 10.33
N ILE A 117 1.16 -9.80 9.24
CA ILE A 117 2.28 -8.87 9.12
C ILE A 117 2.15 -7.70 10.10
N CYS A 118 0.97 -7.08 10.21
CA CYS A 118 0.72 -6.05 11.24
C CYS A 118 0.99 -6.59 12.66
N PHE A 119 0.62 -7.85 12.90
CA PHE A 119 0.82 -8.49 14.18
C PHE A 119 2.32 -8.72 14.47
N SER A 120 3.07 -9.29 13.53
CA SER A 120 4.52 -9.48 13.66
C SER A 120 5.29 -8.16 13.77
N LEU A 121 4.92 -7.13 13.01
CA LEU A 121 5.53 -5.80 13.13
C LEU A 121 5.39 -5.25 14.56
N LEU A 122 4.25 -5.48 15.21
CA LEU A 122 4.07 -5.09 16.61
C LEU A 122 4.87 -5.98 17.58
N GLN A 123 4.78 -7.30 17.43
CA GLN A 123 5.39 -8.25 18.36
C GLN A 123 6.92 -8.25 18.28
N ASP A 124 7.45 -8.26 17.06
CA ASP A 124 8.85 -8.54 16.78
C ASP A 124 9.67 -7.26 16.52
N GLU A 125 9.01 -6.20 16.02
CA GLU A 125 9.69 -4.93 15.66
C GLU A 125 9.20 -3.72 16.49
N GLY A 126 8.20 -3.89 17.35
CA GLY A 126 7.67 -2.81 18.20
C GLY A 126 6.86 -1.75 17.46
N LEU A 127 6.44 -2.02 16.22
CA LEU A 127 5.71 -1.11 15.35
C LEU A 127 4.19 -1.38 15.39
N CYS A 128 3.45 -0.56 16.13
CA CYS A 128 1.98 -0.62 16.16
C CYS A 128 1.38 0.18 15.00
N LEU A 129 0.99 -0.49 13.91
CA LEU A 129 0.57 0.16 12.66
C LEU A 129 -0.86 -0.20 12.23
N GLY A 130 -1.46 0.67 11.42
CA GLY A 130 -2.73 0.42 10.75
C GLY A 130 -2.63 -0.64 9.64
N SER A 131 -3.79 -1.17 9.24
CA SER A 131 -3.89 -2.30 8.32
C SER A 131 -3.37 -2.02 6.90
N SER A 132 -3.43 -0.76 6.44
CA SER A 132 -2.86 -0.38 5.15
C SER A 132 -1.34 -0.54 5.10
N SER A 133 -0.66 -0.40 6.26
CA SER A 133 0.77 -0.72 6.38
C SER A 133 1.03 -2.21 6.21
N GLY A 134 0.14 -3.08 6.71
CA GLY A 134 0.22 -4.52 6.48
C GLY A 134 0.11 -4.89 5.00
N ILE A 135 -0.86 -4.29 4.29
CA ILE A 135 -1.01 -4.44 2.84
C ILE A 135 0.25 -3.98 2.10
N ASN A 136 0.80 -2.84 2.50
CA ASN A 136 2.00 -2.24 1.94
C ASN A 136 3.23 -3.14 2.11
N VAL A 137 3.46 -3.65 3.33
CA VAL A 137 4.59 -4.55 3.62
C VAL A 137 4.44 -5.90 2.92
N ALA A 138 3.22 -6.46 2.85
CA ALA A 138 2.95 -7.65 2.04
C ALA A 138 3.30 -7.42 0.56
N GLY A 139 2.88 -6.28 0.01
CA GLY A 139 3.25 -5.84 -1.34
C GLY A 139 4.76 -5.71 -1.52
N ALA A 140 5.46 -5.10 -0.56
CA ALA A 140 6.92 -4.96 -0.58
C ALA A 140 7.63 -6.32 -0.59
N ILE A 141 7.18 -7.28 0.23
CA ILE A 141 7.70 -8.64 0.24
C ILE A 141 7.50 -9.32 -1.13
N ARG A 142 6.32 -9.16 -1.74
CA ARG A 142 6.02 -9.71 -3.07
C ARG A 142 6.87 -9.07 -4.16
N LEU A 143 7.03 -7.74 -4.15
CA LEU A 143 7.89 -7.04 -5.09
C LEU A 143 9.35 -7.44 -4.92
N ALA A 144 9.86 -7.56 -3.69
CA ALA A 144 11.21 -8.03 -3.42
C ALA A 144 11.46 -9.45 -3.98
N LYS A 145 10.47 -10.35 -3.85
CA LYS A 145 10.54 -11.69 -4.44
C LYS A 145 10.58 -11.65 -5.97
N GLU A 146 9.81 -10.76 -6.58
CA GLU A 146 9.77 -10.57 -8.05
C GLU A 146 11.10 -10.01 -8.59
N LEU A 147 11.69 -9.02 -7.91
CA LEU A 147 12.95 -8.40 -8.37
C LEU A 147 14.21 -9.22 -8.00
N GLY A 148 14.08 -10.14 -7.05
CA GLY A 148 15.16 -11.01 -6.59
C GLY A 148 16.04 -10.39 -5.49
N PRO A 149 17.01 -11.17 -4.97
CA PRO A 149 17.85 -10.75 -3.85
C PRO A 149 18.79 -9.60 -4.20
N GLY A 150 19.19 -8.83 -3.19
CA GLY A 150 20.11 -7.69 -3.33
C GLY A 150 19.46 -6.41 -3.83
N LYS A 151 18.13 -6.32 -3.77
CA LYS A 151 17.32 -5.18 -4.21
C LYS A 151 16.82 -4.34 -3.05
N THR A 152 16.78 -3.03 -3.23
CA THR A 152 16.25 -2.07 -2.26
C THR A 152 14.81 -1.72 -2.60
N ILE A 153 13.88 -2.09 -1.72
CA ILE A 153 12.45 -1.80 -1.88
C ILE A 153 11.99 -0.86 -0.77
N VAL A 154 11.23 0.17 -1.11
CA VAL A 154 10.59 1.07 -0.16
C VAL A 154 9.08 0.96 -0.26
N THR A 155 8.41 1.01 0.90
CA THR A 155 6.96 1.11 1.03
C THR A 155 6.59 2.10 2.14
N ILE A 156 5.30 2.32 2.38
CA ILE A 156 4.80 3.33 3.31
C ILE A 156 4.15 2.67 4.54
N LEU A 157 4.52 3.15 5.74
CA LEU A 157 3.85 2.82 6.99
C LEU A 157 2.92 4.00 7.33
N CYS A 158 1.64 3.88 6.96
CA CYS A 158 0.75 5.03 6.80
C CYS A 158 0.35 5.72 8.11
N ASP A 159 0.02 4.93 9.14
CA ASP A 159 -0.44 5.44 10.42
C ASP A 159 -0.34 4.39 11.56
N GLY A 160 -0.63 4.84 12.78
CA GLY A 160 -0.57 4.03 13.99
C GLY A 160 -1.81 3.14 14.19
N GLY A 161 -1.56 1.91 14.66
CA GLY A 161 -2.56 0.87 14.86
C GLY A 161 -3.59 1.14 15.95
N THR A 162 -3.30 2.08 16.86
CA THR A 162 -4.17 2.42 18.01
C THR A 162 -5.57 2.87 17.61
N ARG A 163 -5.71 3.50 16.43
CA ARG A 163 -6.99 3.96 15.88
C ARG A 163 -7.93 2.79 15.52
N TYR A 164 -7.37 1.62 15.28
CA TYR A 164 -8.08 0.44 14.78
C TYR A 164 -8.27 -0.64 15.85
N GLN A 165 -8.04 -0.32 17.13
CA GLN A 165 -8.09 -1.28 18.23
C GLN A 165 -9.42 -2.05 18.32
N SER A 166 -10.54 -1.41 18.00
CA SER A 166 -11.87 -2.02 18.06
C SER A 166 -12.14 -3.04 16.94
N LYS A 167 -11.29 -3.11 15.91
CA LYS A 167 -11.40 -4.02 14.77
C LYS A 167 -10.11 -4.83 14.57
N LEU A 168 -9.07 -4.20 14.03
CA LEU A 168 -7.79 -4.81 13.65
C LEU A 168 -7.12 -5.58 14.80
N PHE A 169 -7.25 -5.09 16.04
CA PHE A 169 -6.69 -5.72 17.24
C PHE A 169 -7.79 -6.22 18.19
N ASN A 170 -8.97 -6.56 17.67
CA ASN A 170 -10.08 -7.10 18.46
C ASN A 170 -10.30 -8.59 18.11
N PRO A 171 -9.94 -9.52 19.00
CA PRO A 171 -10.09 -10.96 18.75
C PRO A 171 -11.51 -11.40 18.38
N SER A 172 -12.54 -10.82 19.02
CA SER A 172 -13.94 -11.17 18.73
C SER A 172 -14.36 -10.72 17.34
N PHE A 173 -13.96 -9.50 16.93
CA PHE A 173 -14.20 -9.00 15.59
C PHE A 173 -13.50 -9.85 14.53
N LEU A 174 -12.20 -10.12 14.71
CA LEU A 174 -11.41 -10.93 13.78
C LEU A 174 -12.01 -12.34 13.62
N ARG A 175 -12.37 -13.01 14.72
CA ARG A 175 -13.04 -14.33 14.67
C ARG A 175 -14.38 -14.28 13.93
N SER A 176 -15.17 -13.20 14.13
CA SER A 176 -16.44 -13.02 13.41
C SER A 176 -16.28 -12.88 11.89
N LYS A 177 -15.08 -12.51 11.45
CA LYS A 177 -14.67 -12.39 10.05
C LYS A 177 -13.85 -13.57 9.54
N ASN A 178 -13.67 -14.61 10.35
CA ASN A 178 -12.77 -15.75 10.08
C ASN A 178 -11.31 -15.32 9.78
N LEU A 179 -10.86 -14.22 10.38
CA LEU A 179 -9.51 -13.67 10.19
C LEU A 179 -8.55 -14.16 11.29
N PRO A 180 -7.22 -14.17 11.01
CA PRO A 180 -6.20 -14.52 11.99
C PRO A 180 -6.28 -13.65 13.25
N VAL A 181 -6.01 -14.26 14.42
CA VAL A 181 -5.93 -13.57 15.71
C VAL A 181 -4.51 -13.74 16.25
N PRO A 182 -3.84 -12.66 16.70
CA PRO A 182 -2.50 -12.78 17.25
C PRO A 182 -2.51 -13.48 18.61
N GLY A 183 -1.53 -14.36 18.83
CA GLY A 183 -1.49 -15.25 20.01
C GLY A 183 -1.45 -14.52 21.36
N TRP A 184 -0.92 -13.29 21.39
CA TRP A 184 -0.77 -12.46 22.60
C TRP A 184 -2.02 -11.65 22.96
N LEU A 185 -3.07 -11.65 22.12
CA LEU A 185 -4.36 -11.02 22.43
C LEU A 185 -5.41 -12.04 22.92
N ASN A 186 -5.01 -13.26 23.25
CA ASN A 186 -5.90 -14.31 23.74
C ASN A 186 -6.29 -14.14 25.21
#